data_AF-A2EX23-F1
#
_entry.id   AF-A2EX23-F1
#
_cell.length_a   1.000
_cell.length_b   1.000
_cell.length_c   1.000
_cell.angle_alpha   90.00
_cell.angle_beta   90.00
_cell.angle_gamma   90.00
#
_symmetry.space_group_name_H-M   'P 1'
#
loop_
_entity.id
_entity.type
_entity.pdbx_description
1 polymer ?
#
loop_
_entity_poly.entity_id
_entity_poly.type
_entity_poly.pdbx_seq_one_letter_code
_entity_poly.pdbx_strand_id
1 'polypeptide(L)'
;MGLFNKKVSPDERLKQFRLDLRKAGREIERERTRLQRTEGKLKLDMKKAANSGNLDILMMLAKDMVRNRNAMKKFMKLKSSLDSLGLRITLIKAQNGSMMALKGASLAMAQLNRMVNLPQMQHIMQKFMMENEMMDTKSEMMDGLTDDLWDEEGDMEEETALQYSAIFQEMGIPLTPQIQAAVAKSQQPVTNS
;
A
#
# COMPACT_ATOMS: atom_id res chain seq x y z
N MET A 1 41.23 1.41 -26.50
CA MET A 1 39.77 1.16 -26.58
C MET A 1 39.05 2.11 -25.63
N GLY A 2 38.56 3.24 -26.14
CA GLY A 2 37.75 4.17 -25.35
C GLY A 2 36.31 3.64 -25.25
N LEU A 3 35.99 2.97 -24.14
CA LEU A 3 34.62 2.55 -23.83
C LEU A 3 33.85 3.77 -23.34
N PHE A 4 33.16 4.38 -24.29
CA PHE A 4 32.34 5.58 -24.17
C PHE A 4 31.50 5.63 -22.89
N ASN A 5 31.73 6.69 -22.12
CA ASN A 5 30.85 7.25 -21.10
C ASN A 5 29.56 7.80 -21.75
N LYS A 6 28.73 6.93 -22.35
CA LYS A 6 27.44 7.35 -22.93
C LYS A 6 26.46 7.66 -21.81
N LYS A 7 26.06 8.92 -21.69
CA LYS A 7 24.89 9.32 -20.91
C LYS A 7 23.71 8.41 -21.30
N VAL A 8 23.15 7.71 -20.31
CA VAL A 8 22.01 6.79 -20.48
C VAL A 8 20.86 7.52 -21.17
N SER A 9 20.36 6.97 -22.28
CA SER A 9 19.28 7.59 -23.07
C SER A 9 17.98 7.68 -22.27
N PRO A 10 17.10 8.67 -22.50
CA PRO A 10 15.75 8.72 -21.91
C PRO A 10 14.96 7.41 -22.04
N ASP A 11 15.15 6.68 -23.15
CA ASP A 11 14.53 5.38 -23.38
C ASP A 11 15.05 4.28 -22.45
N GLU A 12 16.35 4.27 -22.22
CA GLU A 12 17.01 3.33 -21.32
C GLU A 12 16.64 3.62 -19.86
N ARG A 13 16.56 4.90 -19.48
CA ARG A 13 16.09 5.34 -18.16
C ARG A 13 14.65 4.91 -17.90
N LEU A 14 13.74 5.13 -18.86
CA LEU A 14 12.36 4.64 -18.76
C LEU A 14 12.26 3.13 -18.66
N LYS A 15 13.08 2.41 -19.44
CA LYS A 15 13.12 0.95 -19.40
C LYS A 15 13.59 0.47 -18.03
N GLN A 16 14.66 1.06 -17.50
CA GLN A 16 15.19 0.74 -16.17
C GLN A 16 14.15 1.03 -15.08
N PHE A 17 13.53 2.20 -15.13
CA PHE A 17 12.48 2.59 -14.20
C PHE A 17 11.29 1.60 -14.22
N ARG A 18 10.78 1.22 -15.40
CA ARG A 18 9.74 0.20 -15.52
C ARG A 18 10.14 -1.16 -14.95
N LEU A 19 11.41 -1.56 -15.10
CA LEU A 19 11.91 -2.80 -14.50
C LEU A 19 11.91 -2.72 -12.98
N ASP A 20 12.30 -1.58 -12.42
CA ASP A 20 12.32 -1.35 -10.98
C ASP A 20 10.89 -1.28 -10.40
N LEU A 21 9.93 -0.67 -11.11
CA LEU A 21 8.50 -0.76 -10.77
C LEU A 21 7.98 -2.19 -10.73
N ARG A 22 8.32 -3.01 -11.74
CA ARG A 22 7.93 -4.42 -11.77
C ARG A 22 8.56 -5.23 -10.63
N LYS A 23 9.81 -4.91 -10.24
CA LYS A 23 10.46 -5.55 -9.09
C LYS A 23 9.72 -5.20 -7.79
N ALA A 24 9.42 -3.92 -7.57
CA ALA A 24 8.65 -3.47 -6.42
C ALA A 24 7.25 -4.10 -6.38
N GLY A 25 6.54 -4.16 -7.50
CA GLY A 25 5.24 -4.83 -7.61
C GLY A 25 5.31 -6.32 -7.21
N ARG A 26 6.35 -7.04 -7.62
CA ARG A 26 6.58 -8.44 -7.17
C ARG A 26 6.90 -8.55 -5.69
N GLU A 27 7.56 -7.54 -5.13
CA GLU A 27 7.91 -7.53 -3.70
C GLU A 27 6.69 -7.28 -2.81
N ILE A 28 5.87 -6.31 -3.20
CA ILE A 28 4.56 -6.05 -2.59
C ILE A 28 3.69 -7.31 -2.62
N GLU A 29 3.69 -8.04 -3.74
CA GLU A 29 2.95 -9.29 -3.90
C GLU A 29 3.49 -10.40 -2.96
N ARG A 30 4.81 -10.48 -2.76
CA ARG A 30 5.42 -11.40 -1.78
C ARG A 30 5.02 -11.05 -0.35
N GLU A 31 5.06 -9.76 0.02
CA GLU A 31 4.61 -9.30 1.34
C GLU A 31 3.13 -9.57 1.58
N ARG A 32 2.27 -9.31 0.58
CA ARG A 32 0.85 -9.67 0.65
C ARG A 32 0.65 -11.17 0.88
N THR A 33 1.41 -12.01 0.18
CA THR A 33 1.33 -13.47 0.35
C THR A 33 1.80 -13.90 1.75
N ARG A 34 2.81 -13.23 2.33
CA ARG A 34 3.23 -13.47 3.72
C ARG A 34 2.12 -13.12 4.70
N LEU A 35 1.51 -11.95 4.53
CA LEU A 35 0.37 -11.49 5.33
C LEU A 35 -0.82 -12.46 5.25
N GLN A 36 -1.14 -12.99 4.07
CA GLN A 36 -2.19 -13.99 3.87
C GLN A 36 -1.91 -15.30 4.65
N ARG A 37 -0.64 -15.74 4.71
CA ARG A 37 -0.26 -16.90 5.53
C ARG A 37 -0.40 -16.61 7.03
N THR A 38 -0.03 -15.40 7.46
CA THR A 38 -0.23 -14.95 8.85
C THR A 38 -1.72 -14.88 9.18
N GLU A 39 -2.57 -14.44 8.25
CA GLU A 39 -4.03 -14.45 8.41
C GLU A 39 -4.54 -15.87 8.69
N GLY A 40 -4.06 -16.87 7.94
CA GLY A 40 -4.39 -18.27 8.17
C GLY A 40 -4.05 -18.77 9.59
N LYS A 41 -2.93 -18.32 10.17
CA LYS A 41 -2.56 -18.63 11.55
C LYS A 41 -3.45 -17.92 12.56
N LEU A 42 -3.68 -16.62 12.38
CA LEU A 42 -4.59 -15.82 13.22
C LEU A 42 -5.98 -16.45 13.26
N LYS A 43 -6.49 -16.97 12.14
CA LYS A 43 -7.77 -17.68 12.08
C LYS A 43 -7.82 -18.88 13.03
N LEU A 44 -6.76 -19.70 13.05
CA LEU A 44 -6.69 -20.87 13.92
C LEU A 44 -6.60 -20.46 15.40
N ASP A 45 -5.80 -19.45 15.70
CA ASP A 45 -5.59 -19.00 17.08
C ASP A 45 -6.82 -18.29 17.64
N MET A 46 -7.56 -17.53 16.82
CA MET A 46 -8.85 -16.95 17.21
C MET A 46 -9.88 -18.03 17.55
N LYS A 47 -9.96 -19.11 16.77
CA LYS A 47 -10.86 -20.24 17.08
C LYS A 47 -10.51 -20.92 18.40
N LYS A 48 -9.21 -21.13 18.66
CA LYS A 48 -8.75 -21.67 19.95
C LYS A 48 -9.09 -20.74 21.10
N ALA A 49 -8.81 -19.44 20.98
CA ALA A 49 -9.10 -18.44 22.01
C ALA A 49 -10.60 -18.35 22.32
N ALA A 50 -11.45 -18.42 21.28
CA ALA A 50 -12.90 -18.46 21.43
C ALA A 50 -13.36 -19.72 22.18
N ASN A 51 -12.84 -20.90 21.84
CA ASN A 51 -13.18 -22.16 22.52
C ASN A 51 -12.70 -22.20 23.98
N SER A 52 -11.58 -21.55 24.29
CA SER A 52 -11.05 -21.44 25.65
C SER A 52 -11.74 -20.35 26.49
N GLY A 53 -12.63 -19.55 25.90
CA GLY A 53 -13.31 -18.44 26.59
C GLY A 53 -12.40 -17.26 26.94
N ASN A 54 -11.18 -17.20 26.38
CA ASN A 54 -10.23 -16.11 26.63
C ASN A 54 -10.54 -14.91 25.73
N LEU A 55 -11.53 -14.11 26.15
CA LEU A 55 -12.05 -12.99 25.36
C LEU A 55 -11.01 -11.89 25.10
N ASP A 56 -10.11 -11.63 26.04
CA ASP A 56 -9.05 -10.61 25.87
C ASP A 56 -8.08 -10.99 24.75
N ILE A 57 -7.67 -12.26 24.71
CA ILE A 57 -6.81 -12.79 23.65
C ILE A 57 -7.56 -12.81 22.32
N LEU A 58 -8.84 -13.22 22.32
CA LEU A 58 -9.67 -13.22 21.13
C LEU A 58 -9.79 -11.82 20.53
N MET A 59 -9.96 -10.79 21.36
CA MET A 59 -10.10 -9.41 20.90
C MET A 59 -8.78 -8.85 20.35
N MET A 60 -7.65 -9.16 21.01
CA MET A 60 -6.33 -8.81 20.50
C MET A 60 -6.07 -9.43 19.12
N LEU A 61 -6.35 -10.72 18.96
CA LEU A 61 -6.19 -11.43 17.69
C LEU A 61 -7.14 -10.90 16.60
N ALA A 62 -8.36 -10.50 16.96
CA ALA A 62 -9.31 -9.87 16.04
C ALA A 62 -8.78 -8.51 15.55
N LYS A 63 -8.14 -7.74 16.44
CA LYS A 63 -7.47 -6.49 16.07
C LYS A 63 -6.34 -6.71 15.07
N ASP A 64 -5.49 -7.68 15.33
CA ASP A 64 -4.39 -8.03 14.42
C ASP A 64 -4.92 -8.58 13.08
N MET A 65 -6.04 -9.30 13.09
CA MET A 65 -6.73 -9.74 11.88
C MET A 65 -7.17 -8.56 11.00
N VAL A 66 -7.83 -7.56 11.60
CA VAL A 66 -8.25 -6.34 10.88
C VAL A 66 -7.04 -5.61 10.29
N ARG A 67 -6.01 -5.37 11.09
CA ARG A 67 -4.78 -4.71 10.63
C ARG A 67 -4.14 -5.44 9.46
N ASN A 68 -4.06 -6.76 9.56
CA ASN A 68 -3.51 -7.61 8.50
C ASN A 68 -4.32 -7.49 7.21
N ARG A 69 -5.66 -7.57 7.28
CA ARG A 69 -6.54 -7.37 6.12
C ARG A 69 -6.40 -5.99 5.50
N ASN A 70 -6.33 -4.95 6.32
CA ASN A 70 -6.14 -3.58 5.84
C ASN A 70 -4.79 -3.40 5.16
N ALA A 71 -3.72 -3.99 5.70
CA ALA A 71 -2.41 -4.01 5.06
C ALA A 71 -2.44 -4.76 3.71
N MET A 72 -3.11 -5.92 3.62
CA MET A 72 -3.30 -6.64 2.36
C MET A 72 -4.07 -5.82 1.32
N LYS A 73 -5.17 -5.16 1.72
CA LYS A 73 -5.93 -4.24 0.84
C LYS A 73 -5.05 -3.11 0.33
N LYS A 74 -4.27 -2.46 1.21
CA LYS A 74 -3.33 -1.39 0.84
C LYS A 74 -2.28 -1.87 -0.16
N PHE A 75 -1.69 -3.04 0.06
CA PHE A 75 -0.74 -3.64 -0.88
C PHE A 75 -1.38 -3.98 -2.23
N MET A 76 -2.64 -4.44 -2.24
CA MET A 76 -3.39 -4.69 -3.47
C MET A 76 -3.63 -3.41 -4.27
N LYS A 77 -4.11 -2.34 -3.62
CA LYS A 77 -4.30 -1.01 -4.23
C LYS A 77 -2.96 -0.51 -4.79
N LEU A 78 -1.89 -0.53 -3.99
CA LEU A 78 -0.56 -0.07 -4.42
C LEU A 78 -0.03 -0.83 -5.64
N LYS A 79 -0.16 -2.17 -5.66
CA LYS A 79 0.27 -2.98 -6.80
C LYS A 79 -0.53 -2.62 -8.06
N SER A 80 -1.84 -2.47 -7.94
CA SER A 80 -2.69 -2.05 -9.07
C SER A 80 -2.25 -0.70 -9.62
N SER A 81 -1.96 0.26 -8.76
CA SER A 81 -1.51 1.58 -9.20
C SER A 81 -0.11 1.57 -9.83
N LEU A 82 0.81 0.72 -9.35
CA LEU A 82 2.11 0.52 -10.01
C LEU A 82 1.97 -0.10 -11.41
N ASP A 83 1.09 -1.08 -11.57
CA ASP A 83 0.81 -1.70 -12.87
C ASP A 83 0.17 -0.68 -13.84
N SER A 84 -0.80 0.10 -13.37
CA SER A 84 -1.43 1.20 -14.11
C SER A 84 -0.42 2.24 -14.57
N LEU A 85 0.49 2.66 -13.67
CA LEU A 85 1.56 3.57 -14.02
C LEU A 85 2.49 2.99 -15.09
N GLY A 86 2.87 1.72 -14.98
CA GLY A 86 3.67 1.04 -15.99
C GLY A 86 3.01 1.04 -17.37
N LEU A 87 1.68 0.90 -17.43
CA LEU A 87 0.90 1.01 -18.67
C LEU A 87 0.87 2.44 -19.19
N ARG A 88 0.59 3.43 -18.33
CA ARG A 88 0.55 4.86 -18.69
C ARG A 88 1.88 5.34 -19.26
N ILE A 89 3.00 4.93 -18.67
CA ILE A 89 4.35 5.22 -19.19
C ILE A 89 4.54 4.65 -20.59
N THR A 90 4.05 3.43 -20.83
CA THR A 90 4.13 2.79 -22.15
C THR A 90 3.32 3.57 -23.19
N LEU A 91 2.11 4.01 -22.81
CA LEU A 91 1.23 4.80 -23.67
C LEU A 91 1.83 6.18 -23.98
N ILE A 92 2.28 6.94 -22.97
CA ILE A 92 2.86 8.27 -23.17
C ILE A 92 4.12 8.17 -24.03
N LYS A 93 4.95 7.14 -23.82
CA LYS A 93 6.14 6.91 -24.66
C LYS A 93 5.76 6.72 -26.14
N ALA A 94 4.69 5.98 -26.42
CA ALA A 94 4.23 5.72 -27.78
C ALA A 94 3.63 6.97 -28.46
N GLN A 95 3.01 7.88 -27.68
CA GLN A 95 2.32 9.06 -28.20
C GLN A 95 3.20 10.31 -28.27
N ASN A 96 3.97 10.58 -27.22
CA ASN A 96 4.61 11.88 -26.95
C ASN A 96 6.12 11.78 -26.70
N GLY A 97 6.69 10.58 -26.86
CA GLY A 97 8.11 10.32 -26.68
C GLY A 97 8.55 10.23 -25.22
N SER A 98 9.85 9.96 -25.05
CA SER A 98 10.40 9.46 -23.79
C SER A 98 10.54 10.55 -22.71
N MET A 99 10.76 11.80 -23.08
CA MET A 99 10.87 12.91 -22.10
C MET A 99 9.54 13.20 -21.40
N MET A 100 8.42 13.20 -22.12
CA MET A 100 7.10 13.39 -21.51
C MET A 100 6.71 12.20 -20.62
N ALA A 101 7.06 10.97 -21.04
CA ALA A 101 6.83 9.79 -20.23
C ALA A 101 7.63 9.81 -18.91
N LEU A 102 8.85 10.37 -18.92
CA LEU A 102 9.64 10.55 -17.69
C LEU A 102 8.96 11.53 -16.72
N LYS A 103 8.44 12.67 -17.22
CA LYS A 103 7.73 13.65 -16.38
C LYS A 103 6.45 13.04 -15.77
N GLY A 104 5.65 12.36 -16.58
CA GLY A 104 4.44 11.68 -16.13
C GLY A 104 4.71 10.55 -15.12
N ALA A 105 5.80 9.80 -15.31
CA ALA A 105 6.26 8.79 -14.37
C ALA A 105 6.59 9.38 -12.99
N SER A 106 7.29 10.51 -12.95
CA SER A 106 7.70 11.16 -11.70
C SER A 106 6.49 11.66 -10.89
N LEU A 107 5.50 12.26 -11.56
CA LEU A 107 4.27 12.76 -10.94
C LEU A 107 3.49 11.63 -10.26
N ALA A 108 3.27 10.54 -10.98
CA ALA A 108 2.54 9.39 -10.43
C ALA A 108 3.31 8.70 -9.29
N MET A 109 4.65 8.65 -9.34
CA MET A 109 5.46 8.14 -8.23
C MET A 109 5.27 8.94 -6.94
N ALA A 110 5.23 10.27 -7.05
CA ALA A 110 5.05 11.14 -5.89
C ALA A 110 3.70 10.88 -5.20
N GLN A 111 2.65 10.62 -5.98
CA GLN A 111 1.32 10.24 -5.45
C GLN A 111 1.37 8.88 -4.75
N LEU A 112 1.98 7.88 -5.38
CA LEU A 112 2.10 6.54 -4.79
C LEU A 112 2.92 6.50 -3.51
N ASN A 113 3.90 7.39 -3.37
CA ASN A 113 4.68 7.54 -2.16
C ASN A 113 3.85 8.02 -0.97
N ARG A 114 2.89 8.93 -1.20
CA ARG A 114 2.00 9.45 -0.16
C ARG A 114 1.00 8.39 0.32
N MET A 115 0.49 7.58 -0.61
CA MET A 115 -0.46 6.50 -0.29
C MET A 115 0.18 5.42 0.59
N VAL A 116 1.47 5.11 0.39
CA VAL A 116 2.16 4.13 1.23
C VAL A 116 3.65 4.47 1.42
N ASN A 117 4.06 4.64 2.68
CA ASN A 117 5.45 4.85 3.10
C ASN A 117 6.30 3.57 2.99
N LEU A 118 6.45 2.99 1.79
CA LEU A 118 7.38 1.88 1.58
C LEU A 118 8.80 2.41 1.35
N PRO A 119 9.81 1.96 2.13
CA PRO A 119 11.21 2.34 1.92
C PRO A 119 11.71 2.02 0.50
N GLN A 120 11.24 0.91 -0.08
CA GLN A 120 11.62 0.49 -1.43
C GLN A 120 11.08 1.43 -2.50
N MET A 121 9.84 1.91 -2.33
CA MET A 121 9.25 2.88 -3.25
C MET A 121 9.94 4.25 -3.13
N GLN A 122 10.28 4.66 -1.91
CA GLN A 122 11.08 5.88 -1.67
C GLN A 122 12.44 5.79 -2.37
N HIS A 123 13.12 4.65 -2.27
CA HIS A 123 14.42 4.44 -2.90
C HIS A 123 14.32 4.48 -4.43
N ILE A 124 13.32 3.80 -5.02
CA ILE A 124 13.10 3.82 -6.48
C ILE A 124 12.81 5.23 -6.97
N MET A 125 11.97 5.97 -6.24
CA MET A 125 11.63 7.36 -6.58
C MET A 125 12.85 8.27 -6.49
N GLN A 126 13.62 8.21 -5.39
CA GLN A 126 14.82 9.01 -5.21
C GLN A 126 15.85 8.75 -6.30
N LYS A 127 16.13 7.47 -6.59
CA LYS A 127 17.03 7.06 -7.66
C LYS A 127 16.54 7.59 -9.01
N PHE A 128 15.25 7.45 -9.31
CA PHE A 128 14.67 7.94 -10.54
C PHE A 128 14.75 9.47 -10.69
N MET A 129 14.46 10.22 -9.63
CA MET A 129 14.55 11.69 -9.64
C MET A 129 16.00 12.17 -9.80
N MET A 130 16.94 11.52 -9.12
CA MET A 130 18.37 11.81 -9.23
C MET A 130 18.93 11.49 -10.63
N GLU A 131 18.59 10.32 -11.19
CA GLU A 131 19.03 9.91 -12.54
C GLU A 131 18.44 10.77 -13.67
N ASN A 132 17.32 11.46 -13.42
CA ASN A 132 16.63 12.27 -14.42
C ASN A 132 16.76 13.79 -14.20
N GLU A 133 17.57 14.23 -13.24
CA GLU A 133 17.74 15.66 -12.90
C GLU A 133 16.38 16.34 -12.59
N MET A 134 15.38 15.56 -12.15
CA MET A 134 14.01 16.00 -11.86
C MET A 134 13.87 16.44 -10.40
N MET A 135 14.92 16.99 -9.79
CA MET A 135 14.84 17.46 -8.40
C MET A 135 13.97 18.71 -8.26
N ASP A 136 13.96 19.58 -9.29
CA ASP A 136 13.23 20.86 -9.28
C ASP A 136 11.72 20.72 -9.54
N THR A 137 11.28 19.63 -10.19
CA THR A 137 9.85 19.43 -10.48
C THR A 137 9.01 19.26 -9.21
N LYS A 138 9.63 18.93 -8.07
CA LYS A 138 8.97 18.76 -6.76
C LYS A 138 8.08 19.95 -6.36
N SER A 139 8.47 21.18 -6.70
CA SER A 139 7.67 22.39 -6.36
C SER A 139 6.42 22.52 -7.25
N GLU A 140 6.51 22.19 -8.54
CA GLU A 140 5.36 22.19 -9.46
C GLU A 140 4.41 20.99 -9.22
N MET A 141 4.91 19.85 -8.74
CA MET A 141 4.07 18.67 -8.42
C MET A 141 3.20 18.88 -7.18
N MET A 142 3.60 19.78 -6.28
CA MET A 142 2.88 19.97 -5.01
C MET A 142 1.54 20.69 -5.25
N ASP A 143 1.50 21.67 -6.16
CA ASP A 143 0.31 22.48 -6.46
C ASP A 143 -0.64 21.81 -7.48
N GLY A 144 -0.12 21.06 -8.46
CA GLY A 144 -0.93 20.46 -9.53
C GLY A 144 -1.54 19.09 -9.23
N LEU A 145 -1.21 18.47 -8.09
CA LEU A 145 -1.68 17.13 -7.71
C LEU A 145 -2.64 17.14 -6.51
N THR A 146 -2.78 18.27 -5.86
CA THR A 146 -3.70 18.48 -4.73
C THR A 146 -5.16 18.52 -5.15
N ASP A 147 -5.47 18.93 -6.38
CA ASP A 147 -6.86 19.15 -6.81
C ASP A 147 -7.54 17.89 -7.40
N ASP A 148 -6.78 17.01 -8.08
CA ASP A 148 -7.35 15.86 -8.81
C ASP A 148 -7.43 14.54 -8.00
N LEU A 149 -6.83 14.47 -6.80
CA LEU A 149 -6.67 13.22 -6.04
C LEU A 149 -7.16 13.25 -4.60
N TRP A 150 -7.59 14.41 -4.10
CA TRP A 150 -8.09 14.53 -2.73
C TRP A 150 -9.50 13.92 -2.54
N ASP A 151 -10.20 13.55 -3.62
CA ASP A 151 -11.55 12.97 -3.56
C ASP A 151 -11.58 11.44 -3.28
N GLU A 152 -10.45 10.72 -3.34
CA GLU A 152 -10.41 9.26 -3.05
C GLU A 152 -9.81 8.92 -1.67
N GLU A 153 -9.28 9.89 -0.93
CA GLU A 153 -8.45 9.65 0.26
C GLU A 153 -9.20 9.75 1.60
N GLY A 154 -10.54 9.64 1.57
CA GLY A 154 -11.40 9.57 2.76
C GLY A 154 -11.43 8.21 3.46
N ASP A 155 -10.60 7.25 3.04
CA ASP A 155 -10.70 5.84 3.44
C ASP A 155 -9.53 5.42 4.34
N MET A 156 -9.16 6.29 5.28
CA MET A 156 -8.50 5.90 6.52
C MET A 156 -9.50 5.08 7.33
N GLU A 157 -9.82 3.85 6.86
CA GLU A 157 -10.76 2.92 7.50
C GLU A 157 -10.35 2.77 8.97
N GLU A 158 -11.02 3.49 9.86
CA GLU A 158 -10.95 3.28 11.30
C GLU A 158 -11.23 1.81 11.57
N GLU A 159 -10.49 1.19 12.50
CA GLU A 159 -10.78 -0.18 12.93
C GLU A 159 -12.17 -0.17 13.62
N THR A 160 -13.22 -0.42 12.85
CA THR A 160 -14.60 -0.29 13.36
C THR A 160 -15.08 -1.59 13.99
N ALA A 161 -15.99 -1.48 14.97
CA ALA A 161 -16.72 -2.62 15.53
C ALA A 161 -17.40 -3.48 14.46
N LEU A 162 -17.80 -2.86 13.34
CA LEU A 162 -18.34 -3.55 12.18
C LEU A 162 -17.34 -4.54 11.60
N GLN A 163 -16.06 -4.17 11.45
CA GLN A 163 -15.02 -5.07 10.96
C GLN A 163 -14.79 -6.26 11.91
N TYR A 164 -14.80 -6.04 13.22
CA TYR A 164 -14.68 -7.13 14.20
C TYR A 164 -15.87 -8.09 14.15
N SER A 165 -17.10 -7.55 14.13
CA SER A 165 -18.32 -8.36 14.04
C SER A 165 -18.36 -9.22 12.77
N ALA A 166 -17.97 -8.66 11.63
CA ALA A 166 -17.89 -9.37 10.36
C ALA A 166 -16.85 -10.50 10.40
N ILE A 167 -15.67 -10.26 11.00
CA ILE A 167 -14.65 -11.30 11.20
C ILE A 167 -15.18 -12.44 12.07
N PHE A 168 -15.86 -12.13 13.18
CA PHE A 168 -16.40 -13.19 14.05
C PHE A 168 -17.46 -14.03 13.34
N GLN A 169 -18.34 -13.40 12.56
CA GLN A 169 -19.34 -14.10 11.75
C GLN A 169 -18.71 -14.98 10.66
N GLU A 170 -17.74 -14.46 9.88
CA GLU A 170 -16.99 -15.26 8.88
C GLU A 170 -16.32 -16.48 9.52
N MET A 171 -15.85 -16.33 10.76
CA MET A 171 -15.13 -17.36 11.49
C MET A 171 -16.07 -18.38 12.16
N GLY A 172 -17.38 -18.16 12.12
CA GLY A 172 -18.37 -18.98 12.81
C GLY A 172 -18.30 -18.86 14.34
N ILE A 173 -17.71 -17.78 14.86
CA ILE A 173 -17.63 -17.50 16.29
C ILE A 173 -18.93 -16.76 16.68
N PRO A 174 -19.80 -17.36 17.52
CA PRO A 174 -21.05 -16.73 17.89
C PRO A 174 -20.79 -15.41 18.62
N LEU A 175 -21.47 -14.35 18.21
CA LEU A 175 -21.44 -13.03 18.85
C LEU A 175 -22.18 -13.08 20.18
N THR A 176 -21.56 -13.68 21.20
CA THR A 176 -22.12 -13.70 22.55
C THR A 176 -22.20 -12.27 23.12
N PRO A 177 -23.09 -11.99 24.09
CA PRO A 177 -23.18 -10.68 24.72
C PRO A 177 -21.84 -10.18 25.29
N GLN A 178 -20.98 -11.09 25.71
CA GLN A 178 -19.64 -10.80 26.23
C GLN A 178 -18.68 -10.35 25.12
N ILE A 179 -18.77 -10.93 23.92
CA ILE A 179 -17.99 -10.52 22.74
C ILE A 179 -18.49 -9.16 22.23
N GLN A 180 -19.81 -8.94 22.21
CA GLN A 180 -20.38 -7.63 21.83
C GLN A 180 -19.92 -6.52 22.79
N ALA A 181 -19.87 -6.80 24.10
CA ALA A 181 -19.35 -5.87 25.09
C ALA A 181 -17.85 -5.61 24.93
N ALA A 182 -17.06 -6.64 24.58
CA ALA A 182 -15.62 -6.48 24.31
C ALA A 182 -15.37 -5.62 23.05
N VAL A 183 -16.17 -5.83 22.00
CA VAL A 183 -16.15 -5.02 20.77
C VAL A 183 -16.48 -3.56 21.07
N ALA A 184 -17.55 -3.28 21.84
CA ALA A 184 -17.92 -1.92 22.22
C ALA A 184 -16.83 -1.23 23.07
N LYS A 185 -16.15 -1.96 23.98
CA LYS A 185 -15.05 -1.40 24.79
C LYS A 185 -13.83 -0.99 23.94
N SER A 186 -13.55 -1.71 22.85
CA SER A 186 -12.42 -1.36 21.97
C SER A 186 -12.58 -0.05 21.19
N GLN A 187 -13.80 0.51 21.18
CA GLN A 187 -14.11 1.79 20.54
C GLN A 187 -13.89 3.01 21.43
N GLN A 188 -13.68 2.84 22.74
CA GLN A 188 -13.47 4.00 23.60
C GLN A 188 -12.07 4.58 23.37
N PRO A 189 -11.95 5.88 23.08
CA PRO A 189 -10.65 6.52 23.00
C PRO A 189 -9.96 6.33 24.35
N VAL A 190 -8.66 6.08 24.31
CA VAL A 190 -7.80 6.01 25.50
C VAL A 190 -7.86 7.39 26.16
N THR A 191 -8.80 7.60 27.09
CA THR A 191 -8.83 8.80 27.92
C THR A 191 -7.72 8.63 28.94
N ASN A 192 -6.52 9.08 28.60
CA ASN A 192 -5.47 9.30 29.61
C ASN A 192 -6.02 10.36 30.59
N SER A 193 -6.17 9.95 31.85
CA SER A 193 -6.26 10.86 33.00
C SER A 193 -4.85 11.18 33.49
#